data_AF-A0A2N9M955-F1
#
_entry.id   AF-A0A2N9M955-F1
#
_cell.length_a   1.000
_cell.length_b   1.000
_cell.length_c   1.000
_cell.angle_alpha   90.00
_cell.angle_beta   90.00
_cell.angle_gamma   90.00
#
_symmetry.space_group_name_H-M   'P 1'
#
loop_
_entity.id
_entity.type
_entity.pdbx_description
1 polymer ?
#
loop_
_entity_poly.entity_id
_entity_poly.type
_entity_poly.pdbx_seq_one_letter_code
_entity_poly.pdbx_strand_id
1 'polypeptide(L)'
;MTLPLDQIYASIGAIAAFAGASGEEPDTFLARHAPGYWGEITDDDWETNQCALEHGLLVMSAYTLRTGERVWIITEADRSTTTIRLPAVHRQFIHVYGRG
;
A
#
# COMPACT_ATOMS: atom_id res chain seq x y z
N MET A 1 -12.74 5.23 10.06
CA MET A 1 -12.13 6.28 9.20
C MET A 1 -11.71 5.62 7.90
N THR A 2 -11.75 6.33 6.77
CA THR A 2 -11.23 5.83 5.49
C THR A 2 -10.03 6.69 5.12
N LEU A 3 -8.89 6.09 4.76
CA LEU A 3 -7.73 6.83 4.28
C LEU A 3 -8.03 7.44 2.90
N PRO A 4 -7.66 8.70 2.64
CA PRO A 4 -7.66 9.24 1.29
C PRO A 4 -6.56 8.58 0.46
N LEU A 5 -6.80 8.48 -0.85
CA LEU A 5 -5.90 7.86 -1.82
C LEU A 5 -5.55 8.87 -2.92
N ASP A 6 -5.10 10.06 -2.52
CA ASP A 6 -5.05 11.25 -3.38
C ASP A 6 -3.94 11.17 -4.44
N GLN A 7 -2.69 10.95 -4.03
CA GLN A 7 -1.56 10.70 -4.91
C GLN A 7 -1.08 9.26 -4.74
N ILE A 8 -1.07 8.48 -5.82
CA ILE A 8 -0.66 7.07 -5.79
C ILE A 8 0.60 6.86 -6.63
N TYR A 9 1.61 6.27 -5.98
CA TYR A 9 2.87 5.87 -6.58
C TYR A 9 3.06 4.36 -6.48
N ALA A 10 3.77 3.79 -7.44
CA ALA A 10 4.23 2.41 -7.36
C ALA A 10 5.72 2.31 -7.71
N SER A 11 6.43 1.39 -7.07
CA SER A 11 7.78 1.05 -7.53
C SER A 11 7.72 0.19 -8.80
N ILE A 12 8.75 0.26 -9.63
CA ILE A 12 8.86 -0.56 -10.85
C ILE A 12 8.72 -2.06 -10.53
N GLY A 13 9.27 -2.50 -9.39
CA GLY A 13 9.12 -3.87 -8.90
C GLY A 13 7.68 -4.25 -8.55
N ALA A 14 6.91 -3.34 -7.93
CA ALA A 14 5.49 -3.60 -7.65
C ALA A 14 4.68 -3.70 -8.96
N ILE A 15 4.91 -2.81 -9.92
CA ILE A 15 4.25 -2.85 -11.23
C ILE A 15 4.57 -4.17 -11.97
N ALA A 16 5.83 -4.60 -11.95
CA ALA A 16 6.24 -5.87 -12.54
C ALA A 16 5.58 -7.08 -11.83
N ALA A 17 5.45 -7.04 -10.49
CA ALA A 17 4.78 -8.09 -9.72
C ALA A 17 3.29 -8.21 -10.06
N PHE A 18 2.56 -7.09 -10.17
CA PHE A 18 1.16 -7.09 -10.63
C PHE A 18 1.03 -7.54 -12.09
N ALA A 19 1.91 -7.11 -12.99
CA ALA A 19 1.90 -7.56 -14.39
C ALA A 19 2.12 -9.08 -14.54
N GLY A 20 2.80 -9.72 -13.58
CA GLY A 20 2.93 -11.18 -13.49
C GLY A 20 1.74 -11.89 -12.81
N ALA A 21 0.94 -11.16 -12.02
CA ALA A 21 -0.16 -11.68 -11.21
C ALA A 21 -1.51 -11.54 -11.92
N SER A 22 -1.75 -12.37 -12.93
CA SER A 22 -2.95 -12.27 -13.79
C SER A 22 -4.28 -12.25 -13.00
N GLY A 23 -5.04 -11.18 -13.20
CA GLY A 23 -6.32 -10.93 -12.53
C GLY A 23 -6.22 -10.31 -11.13
N GLU A 24 -5.03 -9.85 -10.72
CA GLU A 24 -4.82 -9.06 -9.50
C GLU A 24 -4.35 -7.65 -9.86
N GLU A 25 -5.21 -6.66 -9.66
CA GLU A 25 -4.95 -5.26 -10.00
C GLU A 25 -4.65 -4.43 -8.73
N PRO A 26 -3.72 -3.45 -8.78
CA PRO A 26 -3.38 -2.58 -7.65
C PRO A 26 -4.60 -1.98 -6.94
N ASP A 27 -5.58 -1.52 -7.71
CA ASP A 27 -6.84 -0.93 -7.24
C ASP A 27 -7.61 -1.83 -6.26
N THR A 28 -7.53 -3.15 -6.45
CA THR A 28 -8.19 -4.13 -5.54
C THR A 28 -7.58 -4.08 -4.13
N PHE A 29 -6.27 -3.86 -4.04
CA PHE A 29 -5.55 -3.82 -2.77
C PHE A 29 -5.57 -2.42 -2.14
N LEU A 30 -5.61 -1.37 -2.96
CA LEU A 30 -5.89 0.01 -2.52
C LEU A 30 -7.29 0.12 -1.89
N ALA A 31 -8.31 -0.47 -2.53
CA ALA A 31 -9.68 -0.50 -2.02
C ALA A 31 -9.83 -1.30 -0.70
N ARG A 32 -8.90 -2.21 -0.41
CA ARG A 32 -8.77 -2.90 0.88
C ARG A 32 -8.02 -2.07 1.92
N HIS A 33 -6.94 -1.42 1.52
CA HIS A 33 -6.14 -0.54 2.36
C HIS A 33 -6.98 0.62 2.93
N ALA A 34 -7.67 1.38 2.07
CA ALA A 34 -8.38 2.59 2.49
C ALA A 34 -9.34 2.44 3.69
N PRO A 35 -10.21 1.40 3.78
CA PRO A 35 -11.11 1.19 4.92
C PRO A 35 -10.50 0.41 6.11
N GLY A 36 -9.23 -0.02 6.06
CA GLY A 36 -8.58 -0.70 7.18
C GLY A 36 -8.38 -2.22 7.07
N TYR A 37 -8.55 -2.83 5.89
CA TYR A 37 -8.19 -4.24 5.69
C TYR A 37 -6.69 -4.36 5.45
N TRP A 38 -5.89 -4.42 6.52
CA TRP A 38 -4.43 -4.32 6.42
C TRP A 38 -3.71 -5.53 5.81
N GLY A 39 -4.43 -6.63 5.56
CA GLY A 39 -3.90 -7.85 4.97
C GLY A 39 -3.08 -8.67 5.97
N GLU A 40 -1.94 -9.16 5.52
CA GLU A 40 -1.06 -10.11 6.20
C GLU A 40 -0.02 -9.39 7.08
N ILE A 41 -0.48 -8.62 8.08
CA ILE A 41 0.40 -7.96 9.06
C ILE A 41 0.34 -8.68 10.42
N THR A 42 1.27 -8.38 11.33
CA THR A 42 1.24 -8.90 12.71
C THR A 42 0.24 -8.14 13.58
N ASP A 43 -0.05 -8.67 14.78
CA ASP A 43 -0.85 -7.96 15.78
C ASP A 43 -0.15 -6.65 16.21
N ASP A 44 1.18 -6.66 16.42
CA ASP A 44 1.99 -5.46 16.72
C ASP A 44 1.92 -4.41 15.60
N ASP A 45 1.97 -4.82 14.32
CA ASP A 45 1.79 -3.92 13.17
C ASP A 45 0.35 -3.38 13.11
N TRP A 46 -0.65 -4.18 13.53
CA TRP A 46 -2.05 -3.78 13.57
C TRP A 46 -2.29 -2.72 14.65
N GLU A 47 -1.74 -2.91 15.85
CA GLU A 47 -1.75 -1.92 16.93
C GLU A 47 -1.00 -0.64 16.52
N THR A 48 0.16 -0.81 15.86
CA THR A 48 0.92 0.31 15.27
C THR A 48 0.08 1.11 14.27
N ASN A 49 -0.70 0.43 13.41
CA ASN A 49 -1.63 1.08 12.49
C ASN A 49 -2.77 1.83 13.24
N GLN A 50 -3.33 1.30 14.32
CA GLN A 50 -4.35 2.02 15.10
C GLN A 50 -3.77 3.29 15.75
N CYS A 51 -2.63 3.16 16.42
CA CYS A 51 -1.86 4.28 16.96
C CYS A 51 -1.56 5.33 15.86
N ALA A 52 -1.18 4.88 14.66
CA ALA A 52 -0.91 5.75 13.53
C ALA A 52 -2.14 6.48 12.98
N LEU A 53 -3.34 5.88 13.05
CA LEU A 53 -4.60 6.54 12.70
C LEU A 53 -4.94 7.65 13.72
N GLU A 54 -4.74 7.41 15.01
CA GLU A 54 -5.05 8.37 16.09
C GLU A 54 -4.04 9.52 16.16
N HIS A 55 -2.76 9.23 15.96
CA HIS A 55 -1.65 10.20 16.14
C HIS A 55 -1.10 10.79 14.84
N GLY A 56 -1.67 10.45 13.68
CA GLY A 56 -1.23 10.99 12.39
C GLY A 56 0.15 10.49 11.95
N LEU A 57 0.44 9.20 12.17
CA LEU A 57 1.66 8.54 11.71
C LEU A 57 1.39 7.71 10.44
N LEU A 58 2.44 7.22 9.79
CA LEU A 58 2.35 6.35 8.61
C LEU A 58 1.55 5.06 8.89
N VAL A 59 0.74 4.63 7.93
CA VAL A 59 -0.07 3.38 7.99
C VAL A 59 0.37 2.43 6.88
N MET A 60 0.43 1.12 7.18
CA MET A 60 0.95 0.09 6.26
C MET A 60 -0.03 -1.08 6.08
N SER A 61 -0.01 -1.71 4.91
CA SER A 61 -0.66 -2.98 4.64
C SER A 61 0.25 -3.88 3.82
N ALA A 62 0.17 -5.18 4.05
CA ALA A 62 0.96 -6.16 3.34
C ALA A 62 0.07 -7.24 2.73
N TYR A 63 0.35 -7.62 1.49
CA TYR A 63 -0.38 -8.67 0.79
C TYR A 63 0.60 -9.54 0.01
N THR A 64 0.31 -10.83 -0.09
CA THR A 64 0.99 -11.74 -0.99
C THR A 64 0.11 -11.98 -2.22
N LEU A 65 0.65 -11.68 -3.40
CA LEU A 65 -0.01 -11.94 -4.68
C LEU A 65 -0.04 -13.46 -4.95
N ARG A 66 -0.88 -13.91 -5.89
CA ARG A 66 -0.96 -15.32 -6.33
C ARG A 66 0.36 -15.86 -6.90
N THR A 67 1.27 -14.99 -7.32
CA THR A 67 2.62 -15.32 -7.75
C THR A 67 3.57 -15.67 -6.59
N GLY A 68 3.18 -15.39 -5.34
CA GLY A 68 4.03 -15.46 -4.16
C GLY A 68 4.80 -14.16 -3.88
N GLU A 69 4.75 -13.17 -4.78
CA GLU A 69 5.37 -11.86 -4.56
C GLU A 69 4.62 -11.07 -3.48
N ARG A 70 5.38 -10.48 -2.55
CA ARG A 70 4.81 -9.68 -1.45
C ARG A 70 4.84 -8.20 -1.82
N VAL A 71 3.71 -7.53 -1.66
CA VAL A 71 3.55 -6.09 -1.87
C VAL A 71 3.11 -5.39 -0.58
N TRP A 72 3.65 -4.20 -0.35
CA TRP A 72 3.25 -3.29 0.72
C TRP A 72 2.55 -2.08 0.12
N ILE A 73 1.44 -1.66 0.74
CA ILE A 73 0.76 -0.39 0.48
C ILE A 73 0.93 0.49 1.73
N ILE A 74 1.38 1.72 1.53
CA ILE A 74 1.80 2.62 2.60
C ILE A 74 1.19 3.99 2.37
N THR A 75 0.40 4.50 3.31
CA THR A 75 -0.05 5.90 3.31
C THR A 75 0.78 6.71 4.31
N GLU A 76 1.34 7.82 3.85
CA GLU A 76 2.20 8.69 4.68
C GLU A 76 1.40 9.45 5.76
N ALA A 77 2.12 10.02 6.72
CA ALA A 77 1.57 10.67 7.93
C ALA A 77 0.55 11.79 7.62
N ASP A 78 0.84 12.60 6.61
CA ASP A 78 -0.02 13.70 6.14
C ASP A 78 -1.22 13.24 5.29
N ARG A 79 -1.29 11.94 4.99
CA ARG A 79 -2.28 11.28 4.11
C ARG A 79 -2.27 11.74 2.65
N SER A 80 -1.32 12.58 2.22
CA SER A 80 -1.28 13.10 0.84
C SER A 80 -0.89 12.04 -0.19
N THR A 81 -0.13 11.03 0.26
CA THR A 81 0.60 10.10 -0.61
C THR A 81 0.39 8.66 -0.16
N THR A 82 0.03 7.80 -1.10
CA THR A 82 0.00 6.33 -0.95
C THR A 82 1.00 5.69 -1.92
N THR A 83 1.87 4.82 -1.41
CA THR A 83 2.91 4.14 -2.20
C THR A 83 2.76 2.62 -2.14
N ILE A 84 2.84 1.97 -3.31
CA ILE A 84 2.87 0.51 -3.46
C ILE A 84 4.31 0.06 -3.77
N ARG A 85 4.86 -0.90 -3.02
CA ARG A 85 6.26 -1.35 -3.19
C ARG A 85 6.50 -2.79 -2.73
N LEU A 86 7.59 -3.39 -3.18
CA LEU A 86 8.10 -4.65 -2.61
C LEU A 86 8.80 -4.39 -1.25
N PRO A 87 8.87 -5.38 -0.33
CA PRO A 87 9.53 -5.26 0.97
C PRO A 87 11.00 -4.80 0.95
N ALA A 88 11.71 -5.03 -0.17
CA ALA A 88 13.12 -4.65 -0.38
C ALA A 88 13.47 -4.70 -1.89
N VAL A 89 14.35 -3.89 -2.47
CA VAL A 89 14.91 -2.58 -2.05
C VAL A 89 15.17 -1.72 -3.31
N HIS A 90 14.58 -0.52 -3.41
CA HIS A 90 15.14 0.68 -4.07
C HIS A 90 14.07 1.79 -4.16
N ARG A 91 14.44 3.05 -3.87
CA ARG A 91 13.57 4.23 -4.00
C ARG A 91 13.45 4.71 -5.45
N GLN A 92 12.94 3.86 -6.33
CA GLN A 92 12.46 4.28 -7.65
C GLN A 92 10.95 4.06 -7.71
N PHE A 93 10.23 5.16 -7.55
CA PHE A 93 8.77 5.22 -7.63
C PHE A 93 8.38 6.00 -8.88
N ILE A 94 7.35 5.56 -9.58
CA ILE A 94 6.72 6.34 -10.65
C ILE A 94 5.31 6.73 -10.21
N HIS A 95 4.88 7.91 -10.63
CA HIS A 95 3.52 8.40 -10.39
C HIS A 95 2.55 7.61 -11.26
N VAL A 96 1.52 7.02 -10.65
CA VAL A 96 0.54 6.17 -11.34
C VAL A 96 -0.81 6.88 -11.45
N TYR A 97 -1.26 7.54 -10.39
CA TYR A 97 -2.52 8.27 -10.37
C TYR A 97 -2.43 9.56 -9.56
N GLY A 98 -3.03 10.62 -10.10
CA GLY A 98 -3.38 11.84 -9.39
C GLY A 98 -4.60 12.50 -10.05
N ARG A 99 -5.55 12.99 -9.25
CA ARG A 99 -6.65 13.83 -9.75
C ARG A 99 -6.20 15.29 -9.80
N GLY A 100 -6.41 15.92 -10.95
CA GLY A 100 -6.45 17.39 -11.08
C GLY A 100 -7.84 17.94 -10.82
#